data_AF-A0A7K2D631-F1
#
_entry.id   AF-A0A7K2D631-F1
#
_cell.length_a   1.000
_cell.length_b   1.000
_cell.length_c   1.000
_cell.angle_alpha   90.00
_cell.angle_beta   90.00
_cell.angle_gamma   90.00
#
_symmetry.space_group_name_H-M   'P 1'
#
loop_
_entity.id
_entity.type
_entity.pdbx_description
1 polymer ?
#
loop_
_entity_poly.entity_id
_entity_poly.type
_entity_poly.pdbx_seq_one_letter_code
_entity_poly.pdbx_strand_id
1 'polypeptide(L)' 'MSESRPTTLGELRASGWASVPVRQELRRNATERIRSSEPLFDDVLGYHNTVIPQVENALLAGHDMI' A
#
# COMPACT_ATOMS: atom_id res chain seq x y z
N MET A 1 1.92 20.73 7.29
CA MET A 1 2.54 21.56 6.24
C MET A 1 2.35 20.82 4.92
N SER A 2 1.69 21.43 3.93
CA SER A 2 1.51 20.77 2.63
C SER A 2 2.79 20.97 1.82
N GLU A 3 3.66 19.96 1.79
CA GLU A 3 4.79 19.94 0.86
C GLU A 3 4.26 19.99 -0.58
N SER A 4 4.90 20.79 -1.44
CA SER A 4 4.53 20.85 -2.86
C SER A 4 4.78 19.48 -3.49
N ARG A 5 3.70 18.77 -3.82
CA ARG A 5 3.79 17.47 -4.49
C ARG A 5 4.30 17.67 -5.92
N PRO A 6 5.16 16.78 -6.44
CA PRO A 6 5.56 16.79 -7.84
C PRO A 6 4.33 16.77 -8.76
N THR A 7 4.33 17.62 -9.77
CA THR A 7 3.25 17.74 -10.77
C THR A 7 3.61 17.05 -12.08
N THR A 8 4.91 16.79 -12.30
CA THR A 8 5.41 16.09 -13.49
C THR A 8 6.20 14.84 -13.12
N LEU A 9 6.29 13.89 -14.05
CA LEU A 9 7.13 12.70 -13.88
C LEU A 9 8.62 13.08 -13.72
N GLY A 10 9.06 14.18 -14.34
CA GLY A 10 10.42 14.70 -14.19
C GLY A 10 10.70 15.15 -12.76
N GLU A 11 9.79 15.94 -12.18
CA GLU A 11 9.85 16.36 -10.77
C GLU A 11 9.82 15.17 -9.81
N LEU A 12 8.98 14.17 -10.09
CA LEU A 12 8.87 12.96 -9.27
C LEU A 12 10.19 12.17 -9.28
N ARG A 13 10.82 12.00 -10.43
CA ARG A 13 12.13 11.33 -10.51
C ARG A 13 13.22 12.14 -9.80
N ALA A 14 13.19 13.46 -9.92
CA ALA A 14 14.15 14.35 -9.27
C ALA A 14 14.04 14.34 -7.73
N SER A 15 12.87 14.00 -7.17
CA SER A 15 12.70 13.85 -5.71
C SER A 15 13.32 12.56 -5.15
N GLY A 16 13.94 11.72 -5.99
CA GLY A 16 14.52 10.44 -5.60
C GLY A 16 13.54 9.28 -5.63
N TRP A 17 12.32 9.49 -6.15
CA TRP A 17 11.37 8.41 -6.34
C TRP A 17 11.89 7.40 -7.38
N ALA A 18 11.82 6.12 -7.03
CA ALA A 18 12.17 5.01 -7.90
C ALA A 18 10.92 4.21 -8.24
N SER A 19 10.77 3.87 -9.53
CA SER A 19 9.71 2.98 -9.98
C SER A 19 9.97 1.57 -9.45
N VAL A 20 9.00 1.03 -8.73
CA VAL A 20 9.02 -0.34 -8.22
C VAL A 20 7.77 -1.08 -8.70
N PRO A 21 7.79 -2.41 -8.81
CA PRO A 21 6.58 -3.16 -9.11
C PRO A 21 5.49 -2.88 -8.06
N VAL A 22 4.25 -2.68 -8.51
CA VAL A 22 3.10 -2.36 -7.65
C VAL A 22 2.97 -3.35 -6.48
N ARG A 23 3.21 -4.64 -6.73
CA ARG A 23 3.19 -5.68 -5.68
C ARG A 23 4.19 -5.43 -4.55
N GLN A 24 5.39 -4.96 -4.89
CA GLN A 24 6.41 -4.64 -3.90
C GLN A 24 6.02 -3.40 -3.10
N GLU A 25 5.45 -2.40 -3.76
CA GLU A 25 4.95 -1.20 -3.11
C GLU A 25 3.82 -1.50 -2.13
N LEU A 26 2.81 -2.27 -2.57
CA LEU A 26 1.70 -2.69 -1.74
C LEU A 26 2.18 -3.45 -0.51
N ARG A 27 3.05 -4.45 -0.68
CA ARG A 27 3.59 -5.24 0.44
C ARG A 27 4.35 -4.38 1.45
N ARG A 28 5.18 -3.43 0.97
CA ARG A 28 5.92 -2.50 1.84
C ARG A 28 4.95 -1.65 2.66
N ASN A 29 4.01 -0.99 1.98
CA ASN A 29 3.04 -0.10 2.64
C ASN A 29 2.18 -0.88 3.66
N ALA A 30 1.79 -2.11 3.34
CA ALA A 30 1.00 -2.91 4.26
C ALA A 30 1.79 -3.38 5.48
N THR A 31 3.04 -3.79 5.27
CA THR A 31 3.93 -4.14 6.38
C THR A 31 4.13 -2.95 7.32
N GLU A 32 4.29 -1.74 6.77
CA GLU A 32 4.41 -0.51 7.56
C GLU A 32 3.15 -0.24 8.38
N ARG A 33 1.96 -0.31 7.77
CA ARG A 33 0.68 -0.12 8.47
C ARG A 33 0.42 -1.14 9.57
N ILE A 34 0.70 -2.42 9.31
CA ILE A 34 0.59 -3.46 10.35
C ILE A 34 1.53 -3.16 11.52
N ARG A 35 2.76 -2.72 11.24
CA ARG A 35 3.72 -2.34 12.29
C ARG A 35 3.29 -1.11 13.07
N SER A 36 2.65 -0.13 12.42
CA SER A 36 2.10 1.06 13.09
C SER A 36 0.73 0.81 13.74
N SER A 37 0.19 -0.41 13.65
CA SER A 37 -1.17 -0.75 14.09
C SER A 37 -2.26 0.12 13.43
N GLU A 38 -1.98 0.60 12.21
CA GLU A 38 -2.93 1.30 11.38
C GLU A 38 -3.74 0.31 10.53
N PRO A 39 -5.04 0.56 10.33
CA PRO A 39 -5.85 -0.30 9.47
C PRO A 39 -5.35 -0.26 8.02
N LEU A 40 -5.28 -1.44 7.39
CA LEU A 40 -4.87 -1.57 5.99
C LEU A 40 -5.92 -1.05 5.01
N PHE A 41 -7.19 -1.20 5.38
CA PHE A 41 -8.35 -0.79 4.60
C PHE A 41 -9.24 0.10 5.45
N ASP A 42 -9.90 1.06 4.81
CA ASP A 42 -11.03 1.74 5.42
C ASP A 42 -12.18 0.73 5.61
N ASP A 43 -13.11 1.06 6.51
CA ASP A 43 -14.20 0.18 6.94
C ASP A 43 -15.09 -0.23 5.75
N VAL A 44 -15.09 -1.52 5.39
CA VAL A 44 -15.95 -2.10 4.34
C VAL A 44 -16.99 -3.01 4.97
N LEU A 45 -18.25 -2.61 4.91
CA LEU A 45 -19.36 -3.33 5.53
C LEU A 45 -19.42 -4.79 5.07
N GLY A 46 -19.38 -5.72 6.02
CA GLY A 46 -19.46 -7.16 5.78
C GLY A 46 -18.14 -7.86 5.39
N TYR A 47 -17.03 -7.13 5.23
CA TYR A 47 -15.75 -7.70 4.75
C TYR A 47 -14.75 -7.99 5.89
N HIS A 48 -15.00 -7.45 7.09
CA HIS A 48 -14.13 -7.57 8.26
C HIS A 48 -13.76 -9.00 8.63
N ASN A 49 -14.72 -9.93 8.51
CA ASN A 49 -14.54 -11.31 8.96
C ASN A 49 -14.29 -12.29 7.81
N THR A 50 -14.22 -11.81 6.56
CA THR A 50 -14.16 -12.67 5.37
C THR A 50 -13.03 -12.26 4.46
N VAL A 51 -13.18 -11.13 3.76
CA VAL A 51 -12.30 -10.72 2.67
C VAL A 51 -11.04 -10.03 3.18
N ILE A 52 -11.19 -9.10 4.13
CA ILE A 52 -10.06 -8.32 4.64
C ILE A 52 -8.94 -9.23 5.17
N PRO A 53 -9.19 -10.21 6.06
CA PRO A 53 -8.13 -11.08 6.58
C PRO A 53 -7.43 -11.90 5.48
N GLN A 54 -8.15 -12.31 4.43
CA GLN A 54 -7.57 -13.07 3.32
C GLN A 54 -6.64 -12.20 2.49
N VAL A 55 -7.06 -10.97 2.21
CA VAL A 55 -6.28 -9.99 1.47
C VAL A 55 -5.00 -9.62 2.23
N GLU A 56 -5.08 -9.37 3.53
CA GLU A 56 -3.91 -9.08 4.37
C GLU A 56 -2.87 -10.20 4.28
N ASN A 57 -3.32 -11.45 4.46
CA ASN A 57 -2.46 -12.62 4.36
C ASN A 57 -1.84 -12.78 2.96
N ALA A 58 -2.63 -12.62 1.90
CA ALA A 58 -2.15 -12.72 0.52
C ALA A 58 -1.08 -11.67 0.21
N LEU A 59 -1.30 -10.43 0.67
CA LEU A 59 -0.39 -9.31 0.43
C LEU A 59 0.94 -9.47 1.16
N LEU A 60 0.90 -10.00 2.39
CA LEU A 60 2.10 -10.36 3.17
C LEU A 60 2.85 -11.54 2.56
N ALA A 61 2.13 -12.57 2.10
CA ALA A 61 2.69 -13.73 1.42
C ALA A 61 3.27 -13.38 0.03
N GLY A 62 2.95 -12.21 -0.52
CA GLY A 62 3.34 -11.82 -1.87
C GLY A 62 2.60 -12.61 -2.96
N HIS A 63 1.39 -13.10 -2.63
CA HIS A 63 0.52 -13.75 -3.61
C HIS A 63 0.03 -12.76 -4.65
N ASP A 64 -0.14 -13.25 -5.87
CA ASP A 64 -0.83 -12.50 -6.93
C ASP A 64 -2.33 -12.65 -6.73
N MET A 65 -3.03 -11.54 -6.54
CA MET A 65 -4.49 -11.50 -6.48
C MET A 65 -5.01 -10.99 -7.82
N ILE A 66 -6.01 -11.67 -8.41
CA ILE A 66 -6.64 -11.35 -9.70
C ILE A 66 -8.06 -10.85 -9.44
#